data_AF-A0A534ZPH5-F1
#
_entry.id   AF-A0A534ZPH5-F1
#
_cell.length_a   1.000
_cell.length_b   1.000
_cell.length_c   1.000
_cell.angle_alpha   90.00
_cell.angle_beta   90.00
_cell.angle_gamma   90.00
#
_symmetry.space_group_name_H-M   'P 1'
#
loop_
_entity.id
_entity.type
_entity.pdbx_description
1 polymer ?
#
loop_
_entity_poly.entity_id
_entity_poly.type
_entity_poly.pdbx_seq_one_letter_code
_entity_poly.pdbx_strand_id
1 'polypeptide(L)'
;MPAERLQKLLAQSGIASRRRAEELVAAGRVTVNGTPATLGQRADPSVDRVAVDGRPILAGVPLIHLAVHKPRGLLSSTHDERGRRSVLSLVAPEMTTNGARLWPAGRLDADSEGLMLLTNDGPWANHVLHPRYGLEREYATLVHPAPSAAALRQLRTGVELDDGPARILGVRASPPPEEVGREPDEVGTWLRVRIGEGRKREVRRLFAAIGHDVRRLVRIRLGPLALDGLAVGEWRALSGAEVAALSGADAAPEGAPAKRRSGLRLAVAIDGPSGAGKSTVGHALAVRLRANFVDTGLMYRALTLAALEQGLDPDDGPALGRLARRSRIHVRRPRKDQVDRFETVLLGQRDVTHLVRTPRIDRLVSAVSRHAEVRDAMVAVQRATARRGDTVMVGRDIGTVVLPEATPKVYLTASTIVRAQRRAAEMGRPDRATEYLEEIERRDAADSRRAVAPLRRAPGALVLDTGELSVEESVDRIVASLTRAPAQPASARRRRTPA
;
A
#
# COMPACT_ATOMS: atom_id res chain seq x y z
N MET A 1 3.01 -17.54 -10.79
CA MET A 1 3.30 -16.25 -11.47
C MET A 1 3.97 -16.59 -12.79
N PRO A 2 3.98 -15.77 -13.86
CA PRO A 2 4.75 -16.13 -15.04
C PRO A 2 6.24 -16.29 -14.67
N ALA A 3 6.93 -17.27 -15.26
CA ALA A 3 8.33 -17.55 -14.97
C ALA A 3 9.21 -16.32 -15.21
N GLU A 4 9.89 -15.86 -14.16
CA GLU A 4 10.74 -14.68 -14.17
C GLU A 4 12.22 -15.06 -14.18
N ARG A 5 13.07 -14.17 -14.69
CA ARG A 5 14.53 -14.35 -14.64
C ARG A 5 15.00 -14.47 -13.19
N LEU A 6 15.88 -15.45 -12.91
CA LEU A 6 16.33 -15.77 -11.56
C LEU A 6 16.96 -14.57 -10.84
N GLN A 7 17.75 -13.77 -11.54
CA GLN A 7 18.36 -12.56 -10.99
C GLN A 7 17.33 -11.48 -10.59
N LYS A 8 16.14 -11.49 -11.21
CA LYS A 8 15.03 -10.61 -10.85
C LYS A 8 14.37 -11.09 -9.54
N LEU A 9 14.14 -12.40 -9.42
CA LEU A 9 13.58 -13.02 -8.21
C LEU A 9 14.49 -12.85 -7.00
N LEU A 10 15.80 -13.04 -7.18
CA LEU A 10 16.82 -12.83 -6.15
C LEU A 10 16.89 -11.36 -5.71
N ALA A 11 16.68 -10.43 -6.65
CA ALA A 11 16.64 -9.01 -6.31
C ALA A 11 15.36 -8.60 -5.58
N GLN A 12 14.21 -9.15 -5.97
CA GLN A 12 12.92 -8.90 -5.31
C GLN A 12 12.83 -9.52 -3.91
N SER A 13 13.48 -10.67 -3.69
CA SER A 13 13.63 -11.29 -2.38
C SER A 13 14.70 -10.61 -1.50
N GLY A 14 15.29 -9.51 -2.00
CA GLY A 14 16.26 -8.67 -1.29
C GLY A 14 17.62 -9.30 -1.01
N ILE A 15 17.89 -10.49 -1.56
CA ILE A 15 19.17 -11.21 -1.40
C ILE A 15 20.34 -10.40 -1.98
N ALA A 16 20.18 -9.87 -3.20
CA ALA A 16 21.27 -9.23 -3.92
C ALA A 16 20.78 -8.20 -4.95
N SER A 17 21.67 -7.35 -5.47
CA SER A 17 21.36 -6.61 -6.71
C SER A 17 21.23 -7.60 -7.88
N ARG A 18 20.59 -7.21 -8.99
CA ARG A 18 20.50 -8.10 -10.17
C ARG A 18 21.87 -8.58 -10.67
N ARG A 19 22.88 -7.70 -10.70
CA ARG A 19 24.25 -8.04 -11.10
C ARG A 19 24.90 -8.99 -10.10
N ARG A 20 24.78 -8.69 -8.80
CA ARG A 20 25.32 -9.57 -7.76
C ARG A 20 24.60 -10.92 -7.72
N ALA A 21 23.32 -10.96 -8.07
CA ALA A 21 22.57 -12.19 -8.25
C ALA A 21 23.10 -13.02 -9.42
N GLU A 22 23.47 -12.41 -10.54
CA GLU A 22 24.15 -13.10 -11.65
C GLU A 22 25.51 -13.67 -11.20
N GLU A 23 26.28 -12.92 -10.41
CA GLU A 23 27.54 -13.42 -9.83
C GLU A 23 27.31 -14.63 -8.88
N LEU A 24 26.26 -14.61 -8.06
CA LEU A 24 25.89 -15.73 -7.19
C LEU A 24 25.49 -16.96 -8.00
N VAL A 25 24.76 -16.78 -9.10
CA VAL A 25 24.40 -17.85 -10.03
C VAL A 25 25.65 -18.43 -10.70
N ALA A 26 26.53 -17.56 -11.22
CA ALA A 26 27.79 -17.98 -11.84
C ALA A 26 28.72 -18.73 -10.87
N ALA A 27 28.67 -18.39 -9.58
CA ALA A 27 29.41 -19.08 -8.52
C ALA A 27 28.76 -20.40 -8.06
N GLY A 28 27.66 -20.85 -8.66
CA GLY A 28 26.97 -22.09 -8.29
C GLY A 28 26.26 -22.03 -6.94
N ARG A 29 26.07 -20.84 -6.36
CA ARG A 29 25.49 -20.65 -5.02
C ARG A 29 23.96 -20.62 -5.01
N VAL A 30 23.34 -20.59 -6.19
CA VAL A 30 21.89 -20.55 -6.35
C VAL A 30 21.40 -21.87 -6.91
N THR A 31 20.34 -22.43 -6.32
CA THR A 31 19.68 -23.64 -6.83
C THR A 31 18.21 -23.37 -7.16
N VAL A 32 17.71 -24.12 -8.14
CA VAL A 32 16.28 -24.21 -8.49
C VAL A 32 15.89 -25.67 -8.37
N ASN A 33 14.93 -25.98 -7.49
CA ASN A 33 14.48 -27.34 -7.23
C ASN A 33 15.62 -28.30 -6.83
N GLY A 34 16.62 -27.79 -6.12
CA GLY A 34 17.78 -28.56 -5.66
C GLY A 34 18.94 -28.65 -6.66
N THR A 35 18.76 -28.20 -7.91
CA THR A 35 19.79 -28.23 -8.96
C THR A 35 20.48 -26.87 -9.08
N PRO A 36 21.82 -26.79 -9.24
CA PRO A 36 22.52 -25.54 -9.49
C PRO A 36 21.93 -24.77 -10.68
N ALA A 37 21.71 -23.48 -10.48
CA ALA A 37 21.09 -22.63 -11.48
C ALA A 37 22.11 -22.13 -12.52
N THR A 38 21.63 -21.79 -13.72
CA THR A 38 22.44 -21.21 -14.80
C THR A 38 22.07 -19.75 -15.10
N LEU A 39 23.03 -18.98 -15.65
CA LEU A 39 22.80 -17.58 -16.00
C LEU A 39 21.67 -17.44 -17.01
N GLY A 40 20.72 -16.55 -16.71
CA GLY A 40 19.55 -16.31 -17.57
C GLY A 40 18.39 -17.30 -17.36
N GLN A 41 18.55 -18.32 -16.52
CA GLN A 41 17.49 -19.24 -16.14
C GLN A 41 16.28 -18.48 -15.58
N ARG A 42 15.09 -19.01 -15.86
CA ARG A 42 13.83 -18.52 -15.32
C ARG A 42 13.28 -19.52 -14.30
N ALA A 43 12.56 -19.01 -13.32
CA ALA A 43 11.82 -19.81 -12.36
C ALA A 43 10.47 -19.15 -12.08
N ASP A 44 9.45 -19.95 -11.78
CA ASP A 44 8.18 -19.50 -11.24
C ASP A 44 8.15 -19.76 -9.73
N PRO A 45 8.22 -18.73 -8.87
CA PRO A 45 8.21 -18.89 -7.41
C PRO A 45 6.99 -19.61 -6.84
N SER A 46 5.91 -19.79 -7.62
CA SER A 46 4.73 -20.52 -7.18
C SER A 46 4.84 -22.04 -7.31
N VAL A 47 5.80 -22.53 -8.10
CA VAL A 47 6.03 -23.98 -8.31
C VAL A 47 7.50 -24.38 -8.11
N ASP A 48 8.42 -23.45 -8.32
CA ASP A 48 9.85 -23.67 -8.20
C ASP A 48 10.38 -23.23 -6.82
N ARG A 49 11.18 -24.09 -6.20
CA ARG A 49 11.93 -23.79 -4.98
C ARG A 49 13.28 -23.20 -5.34
N VAL A 50 13.39 -21.88 -5.29
CA VAL A 50 14.66 -21.16 -5.47
C VAL A 50 15.36 -20.98 -4.12
N ALA A 51 16.64 -21.33 -4.03
CA ALA A 51 17.44 -21.19 -2.82
C ALA A 51 18.83 -20.62 -3.09
N VAL A 52 19.40 -19.92 -2.12
CA VAL A 52 20.77 -19.41 -2.13
C VAL A 52 21.51 -20.00 -0.94
N ASP A 53 22.64 -20.66 -1.18
CA ASP A 53 23.41 -21.40 -0.15
C ASP A 53 22.52 -22.35 0.67
N GLY A 54 21.59 -23.04 0.00
CA GLY A 54 20.64 -23.96 0.62
C GLY A 54 19.46 -23.30 1.36
N ARG A 55 19.42 -21.97 1.47
CA ARG A 55 18.30 -21.24 2.11
C ARG A 55 17.28 -20.78 1.06
N PRO A 56 16.00 -21.18 1.18
CA PRO A 56 14.95 -20.73 0.25
C PRO A 56 14.82 -19.20 0.24
N ILE A 57 14.60 -18.62 -0.94
CA ILE A 57 14.31 -17.19 -1.04
C ILE A 57 12.92 -16.90 -0.48
N LEU A 58 12.77 -15.76 0.20
CA LEU A 58 11.46 -15.32 0.70
C LEU A 58 10.61 -14.83 -0.47
N ALA A 59 9.44 -15.46 -0.66
CA ALA A 59 8.41 -14.97 -1.56
C ALA A 59 7.55 -13.92 -0.83
N GLY A 60 7.12 -12.88 -1.54
CA GLY A 60 6.14 -11.92 -1.01
C GLY A 60 6.70 -10.87 -0.05
N VAL A 61 7.95 -10.44 -0.23
CA VAL A 61 8.49 -9.27 0.47
C VAL A 61 7.57 -8.07 0.23
N PRO A 62 7.11 -7.36 1.28
CA PRO A 62 6.19 -6.23 1.11
C PRO A 62 6.83 -5.15 0.24
N LEU A 63 6.04 -4.57 -0.66
CA LEU A 63 6.49 -3.44 -1.47
C LEU A 63 6.55 -2.18 -0.58
N ILE A 64 7.68 -1.49 -0.66
CA ILE A 64 7.97 -0.29 0.11
C ILE A 64 8.26 0.83 -0.87
N HIS A 65 7.60 1.97 -0.70
CA HIS A 65 7.83 3.18 -1.48
C HIS A 65 8.00 4.37 -0.52
N LEU A 66 9.17 4.99 -0.53
CA LEU A 66 9.50 6.11 0.34
C LEU A 66 9.81 7.36 -0.49
N ALA A 67 9.37 8.51 -0.01
CA ALA A 67 9.93 9.81 -0.36
C ALA A 67 11.02 10.18 0.65
N VAL A 68 12.14 10.69 0.17
CA VAL A 68 13.22 11.21 1.01
C VAL A 68 13.64 12.59 0.51
N HIS A 69 13.85 13.52 1.43
CA HIS A 69 14.51 14.78 1.13
C HIS A 69 16.01 14.56 1.25
N LYS A 70 16.65 14.25 0.13
CA LYS A 70 18.09 13.98 0.10
C LYS A 70 18.88 15.29 0.38
N PRO A 71 19.72 15.35 1.43
CA PRO A 71 20.64 16.46 1.65
C PRO A 71 21.82 16.42 0.67
N ARG A 72 22.53 17.54 0.58
CA ARG A 72 23.79 17.66 -0.15
C ARG A 72 24.85 16.74 0.47
N GLY A 73 25.75 16.21 -0.34
CA GLY A 73 26.87 15.35 0.10
C GLY A 73 26.58 13.85 0.12
N LEU A 74 25.31 13.42 0.16
CA LEU A 74 24.98 12.00 0.10
C LEU A 74 24.97 11.44 -1.33
N LEU A 75 25.35 10.17 -1.48
CA LEU A 75 25.30 9.46 -2.76
C LEU A 75 23.94 8.78 -3.00
N SER A 76 23.46 8.85 -4.23
CA SER A 76 22.28 8.10 -4.71
C SER A 76 22.67 6.69 -5.18
N SER A 77 23.30 5.89 -4.31
CA SER A 77 23.83 4.56 -4.63
C SER A 77 23.58 3.54 -3.52
N THR A 78 23.45 2.26 -3.89
CA THR A 78 23.37 1.14 -2.93
C THR A 78 24.74 0.60 -2.49
N HIS A 79 25.81 1.09 -3.12
CA HIS A 79 27.19 0.74 -2.79
C HIS A 79 28.03 2.01 -2.71
N ASP A 80 28.95 1.99 -1.76
CA ASP A 80 29.94 3.03 -1.55
C ASP A 80 31.34 2.42 -1.69
N GLU A 81 32.03 2.80 -2.75
CA GLU A 81 33.40 2.35 -3.03
C GLU A 81 34.47 3.23 -2.36
N ARG A 82 34.09 4.33 -1.68
CA ARG A 82 35.04 5.37 -1.22
C ARG A 82 34.72 5.99 0.17
N GLY A 83 33.98 5.30 1.04
CA GLY A 83 33.66 5.78 2.39
C GLY A 83 32.64 6.93 2.46
N ARG A 84 31.93 7.23 1.36
CA ARG A 84 30.90 8.28 1.29
C ARG A 84 29.52 7.73 1.68
N ARG A 85 28.84 8.47 2.56
CA ARG A 85 27.49 8.12 3.02
C ARG A 85 26.47 8.10 1.88
N SER A 86 25.68 7.02 1.83
CA SER A 86 24.55 6.87 0.91
C SER A 86 23.29 7.55 1.46
N VAL A 87 22.37 7.96 0.57
CA VAL A 87 21.00 8.36 0.92
C VAL A 87 20.26 7.27 1.72
N LEU A 88 20.64 6.00 1.55
CA LEU A 88 20.09 4.89 2.34
C LEU A 88 20.43 5.01 3.83
N SER A 89 21.47 5.74 4.21
CA SER A 89 21.83 5.99 5.62
C SER A 89 20.84 6.89 6.36
N LEU A 90 19.88 7.50 5.65
CA LEU A 90 18.81 8.29 6.27
C LEU A 90 17.65 7.43 6.76
N VAL A 91 17.50 6.21 6.23
CA VAL A 91 16.40 5.31 6.58
C VAL A 91 16.88 4.33 7.65
N ALA A 92 16.03 4.13 8.67
CA ALA A 92 16.36 3.29 9.81
C ALA A 92 16.68 1.84 9.35
N PRO A 93 17.73 1.18 9.90
CA PRO A 93 18.11 -0.19 9.54
C PRO A 93 16.94 -1.19 9.64
N GLU A 94 15.98 -0.92 10.53
CA GLU A 94 14.79 -1.73 10.77
C GLU A 94 13.86 -1.84 9.55
N MET A 95 13.90 -0.86 8.63
CA MET A 95 13.19 -0.93 7.34
C MET A 95 13.89 -1.81 6.31
N THR A 96 15.11 -2.26 6.60
CA THR A 96 15.91 -3.17 5.77
C THR A 96 16.04 -4.58 6.36
N THR A 97 15.56 -4.81 7.60
CA THR A 97 15.80 -6.05 8.36
C THR A 97 14.80 -7.20 8.12
N ASN A 98 13.73 -7.00 7.33
CA ASN A 98 12.78 -8.08 6.99
C ASN A 98 13.03 -8.72 5.61
N GLY A 99 14.28 -8.69 5.12
CA GLY A 99 14.63 -9.20 3.79
C GLY A 99 14.25 -8.25 2.64
N ALA A 100 13.67 -7.08 2.91
CA ALA A 100 13.39 -6.05 1.91
C ALA A 100 14.59 -5.13 1.72
N ARG A 101 15.36 -5.30 0.63
CA ARG A 101 16.46 -4.41 0.29
C ARG A 101 15.93 -3.20 -0.49
N LEU A 102 16.01 -2.00 0.09
CA LEU A 102 15.67 -0.74 -0.59
C LEU A 102 16.82 -0.26 -1.49
N TRP A 103 16.47 0.42 -2.57
CA TRP A 103 17.41 1.14 -3.42
C TRP A 103 16.86 2.50 -3.86
N PRO A 104 17.73 3.45 -4.23
CA PRO A 104 17.32 4.70 -4.86
C PRO A 104 16.62 4.46 -6.20
N ALA A 105 15.37 4.89 -6.32
CA ALA A 105 14.65 4.98 -7.58
C ALA A 105 15.04 6.28 -8.27
N GLY A 106 16.05 6.18 -9.13
CA GLY A 106 16.62 7.28 -9.87
C GLY A 106 17.83 7.87 -9.16
N ARG A 107 18.37 8.96 -9.73
CA ARG A 107 19.60 9.57 -9.24
C ARG A 107 19.44 11.08 -9.07
N LEU A 108 20.01 11.58 -7.99
CA LEU A 108 20.41 12.96 -7.80
C LEU A 108 21.92 12.96 -7.60
N ASP A 109 22.60 13.97 -8.13
CA ASP A 109 24.03 14.10 -7.92
C ASP A 109 24.35 14.36 -6.44
N ALA A 110 25.60 14.11 -6.04
CA ALA A 110 26.04 14.33 -4.66
C ALA A 110 25.85 15.80 -4.24
N ASP A 111 26.07 16.74 -5.16
CA ASP A 111 25.92 18.19 -4.98
C ASP A 111 24.48 18.70 -5.20
N SER A 112 23.50 17.79 -5.41
CA SER A 112 22.09 18.13 -5.59
C SER A 112 21.25 17.63 -4.42
N GLU A 113 20.16 18.33 -4.13
CA GLU A 113 19.30 18.10 -2.97
C GLU A 113 17.85 17.78 -3.40
N GLY A 114 17.02 17.45 -2.43
CA GLY A 114 15.56 17.44 -2.57
C GLY A 114 14.96 16.05 -2.76
N LEU A 115 13.73 16.05 -3.27
CA LEU A 115 12.84 14.91 -3.36
C LEU A 115 13.49 13.76 -4.16
N MET A 116 13.67 12.62 -3.52
CA MET A 116 14.11 11.36 -4.09
C MET A 116 13.22 10.22 -3.61
N LEU A 117 13.19 9.14 -4.39
CA LEU A 117 12.40 7.96 -4.10
C LEU A 117 13.32 6.81 -3.69
N LEU A 118 12.93 6.05 -2.67
CA LEU A 118 13.56 4.78 -2.29
C LEU A 118 12.51 3.68 -2.35
N THR A 119 12.84 2.53 -2.93
CA THR A 119 11.87 1.44 -3.08
C THR A 119 12.54 0.08 -3.28
N ASN A 120 11.78 -1.00 -3.06
CA ASN A 120 12.09 -2.35 -3.53
C ASN A 120 11.19 -2.80 -4.71
N ASP A 121 10.36 -1.89 -5.24
CA ASP A 121 9.45 -2.14 -6.35
C ASP A 121 10.09 -1.74 -7.68
N GLY A 122 10.77 -2.71 -8.32
CA GLY A 122 11.47 -2.49 -9.58
C GLY A 122 10.56 -2.08 -10.74
N PRO A 123 9.44 -2.79 -11.02
CA PRO A 123 8.48 -2.40 -12.06
C PRO A 123 7.94 -0.98 -11.88
N TRP A 124 7.53 -0.61 -10.67
CA TRP A 124 7.08 0.74 -10.37
C TRP A 124 8.17 1.77 -10.59
N ALA A 125 9.38 1.56 -10.04
CA ALA A 125 10.50 2.48 -10.22
C ALA A 125 10.84 2.69 -11.70
N ASN A 126 10.82 1.62 -12.49
CA ASN A 126 11.04 1.73 -13.94
C ASN A 126 9.95 2.57 -14.61
N HIS A 127 8.68 2.42 -14.21
CA HIS A 127 7.60 3.27 -14.73
C HIS A 127 7.84 4.74 -14.40
N VAL A 128 8.10 5.07 -13.12
CA VAL A 128 8.30 6.45 -12.67
C VAL A 128 9.50 7.13 -13.36
N LEU A 129 10.57 6.38 -13.63
CA LEU A 129 11.83 6.96 -14.11
C LEU A 129 11.98 6.97 -15.62
N HIS A 130 11.32 6.05 -16.34
CA HIS A 130 11.59 5.85 -17.75
C HIS A 130 11.11 7.04 -18.60
N PRO A 131 11.96 7.61 -19.49
CA PRO A 131 11.64 8.83 -20.25
C PRO A 131 10.32 8.77 -21.03
N ARG A 132 9.95 7.59 -21.55
CA ARG A 132 8.68 7.37 -22.27
C ARG A 132 7.41 7.80 -21.52
N TYR A 133 7.45 7.84 -20.18
CA TYR A 133 6.30 8.24 -19.36
C TYR A 133 6.33 9.73 -19.00
N GLY A 134 7.43 10.43 -19.30
CA GLY A 134 7.48 11.89 -19.35
C GLY A 134 7.19 12.62 -18.05
N LEU A 135 7.38 12.00 -16.86
CA LEU A 135 7.13 12.68 -15.60
C LEU A 135 7.98 13.94 -15.46
N GLU A 136 7.31 15.08 -15.35
CA GLU A 136 7.98 16.36 -15.16
C GLU A 136 8.75 16.39 -13.83
N ARG A 137 9.87 17.09 -13.83
CA ARG A 137 10.65 17.40 -12.61
C ARG A 137 10.69 18.90 -12.45
N GLU A 138 10.40 19.36 -11.24
CA GLU A 138 10.52 20.79 -10.89
C GLU A 138 11.61 20.95 -9.83
N TYR A 139 12.47 21.94 -10.06
CA TYR A 139 13.60 22.27 -9.20
C TYR A 139 13.47 23.71 -8.70
N ALA A 140 13.79 23.92 -7.43
CA ALA A 140 14.25 25.22 -6.96
C ALA A 140 15.75 25.31 -7.26
N THR A 141 16.13 26.36 -7.98
CA THR A 141 17.48 26.52 -8.52
C THR A 141 18.01 27.90 -8.18
N LEU A 142 19.10 27.98 -7.44
CA LEU A 142 19.83 29.23 -7.19
C LEU A 142 20.85 29.44 -8.30
N VAL A 143 20.72 30.53 -9.06
CA VAL A 143 21.54 30.82 -10.24
C VAL A 143 22.33 32.11 -10.08
N HIS A 144 23.61 32.09 -10.46
CA HIS A 144 24.49 33.25 -10.47
C HIS A 144 25.38 33.28 -11.73
N PRO A 145 25.57 34.43 -12.40
CA PRO A 145 24.86 35.69 -12.19
C PRO A 145 23.36 35.56 -12.50
N ALA A 146 22.56 36.58 -12.17
CA ALA A 146 21.12 36.55 -12.45
C ALA A 146 20.86 36.53 -13.98
N PRO A 147 20.08 35.56 -14.51
CA PRO A 147 19.81 35.48 -15.94
C PRO A 147 18.85 36.56 -16.42
N SER A 148 19.15 37.14 -17.58
CA SER A 148 18.26 38.08 -18.25
C SER A 148 17.01 37.37 -18.80
N ALA A 149 15.95 38.12 -19.07
CA ALA A 149 14.75 37.58 -19.72
C ALA A 149 15.05 36.95 -21.10
N ALA A 150 16.05 37.47 -21.82
CA ALA A 150 16.49 36.91 -23.09
C ALA A 150 17.18 35.55 -22.91
N ALA A 151 18.07 35.42 -21.94
CA ALA A 151 18.75 34.17 -21.62
C ALA A 151 17.74 33.09 -21.17
N LEU A 152 16.73 33.45 -20.35
CA LEU A 152 15.65 32.53 -19.97
C LEU A 152 14.78 32.10 -21.16
N ARG A 153 14.56 32.98 -22.15
CA ARG A 153 13.87 32.62 -23.40
C ARG A 153 14.69 31.61 -24.21
N GLN A 154 16.01 31.79 -24.29
CA GLN A 154 16.91 30.86 -24.98
C GLN A 154 16.83 29.44 -24.40
N LEU A 155 16.75 29.29 -23.07
CA LEU A 155 16.56 27.98 -22.45
C LEU A 155 15.22 27.32 -22.81
N ARG A 156 14.15 28.10 -23.02
CA ARG A 156 12.83 27.59 -23.39
C ARG A 156 12.75 27.21 -24.87
N THR A 157 13.42 27.96 -25.74
CA THR A 157 13.51 27.64 -27.17
C THR A 157 14.40 26.41 -27.40
N GLY A 158 15.43 26.26 -26.57
CA GLY A 158 16.37 25.15 -26.59
C GLY A 158 17.80 25.61 -26.82
N VAL A 159 18.74 24.82 -26.31
CA VAL A 159 20.20 24.99 -26.51
C VAL A 159 20.81 23.66 -26.89
N GLU A 160 21.93 23.71 -27.61
CA GLU A 160 22.74 22.53 -27.89
C GLU A 160 23.63 22.19 -26.69
N LEU A 161 23.57 20.93 -26.27
CA LEU A 161 24.47 20.35 -25.28
C LEU A 161 25.31 19.25 -25.96
N ASP A 162 26.37 18.79 -25.29
CA ASP A 162 27.25 17.73 -25.82
C ASP A 162 26.53 16.42 -26.18
N ASP A 163 25.35 16.17 -25.56
CA ASP A 163 24.50 14.99 -25.80
C ASP A 163 23.24 15.33 -26.63
N GLY A 164 23.26 16.45 -27.36
CA GLY A 164 22.21 16.91 -28.28
C GLY A 164 21.31 18.01 -27.70
N PRO A 165 20.27 18.42 -28.45
CA PRO A 165 19.41 19.54 -28.07
C PRO A 165 18.63 19.25 -26.77
N ALA A 166 18.52 20.28 -25.94
CA ALA A 166 17.77 20.24 -24.69
C ALA A 166 17.08 21.58 -24.41
N ARG A 167 15.97 21.54 -23.66
CA ARG A 167 15.21 22.74 -23.30
C ARG A 167 14.52 22.61 -21.94
N ILE A 168 14.24 23.74 -21.30
CA ILE A 168 13.37 23.76 -20.12
C ILE A 168 11.90 23.90 -20.55
N LEU A 169 11.01 23.22 -19.84
CA LEU A 169 9.54 23.32 -20.02
C LEU A 169 8.97 24.59 -19.37
N GLY A 170 9.66 25.13 -18.37
CA GLY A 170 9.25 26.36 -17.72
C GLY A 170 10.29 26.88 -16.76
N VAL A 171 10.32 28.20 -16.61
CA VAL A 171 11.14 28.89 -15.61
C VAL A 171 10.40 30.11 -15.11
N ARG A 172 10.43 30.36 -13.80
CA ARG A 172 9.94 31.59 -13.19
C ARG A 172 10.80 31.95 -12.00
N ALA A 173 11.02 33.24 -11.78
CA ALA A 173 11.56 33.73 -10.51
C ALA A 173 10.59 33.35 -9.39
N SER A 174 11.10 32.69 -8.36
CA SER A 174 10.30 32.26 -7.23
C SER A 174 11.22 31.90 -6.08
N PRO A 175 10.90 32.32 -4.85
CA PRO A 175 11.64 31.86 -3.68
C PRO A 175 11.54 30.33 -3.55
N PRO A 176 12.56 29.69 -2.95
CA PRO A 176 12.48 28.26 -2.65
C PRO A 176 11.37 28.01 -1.62
N PRO A 177 10.77 26.80 -1.59
CA PRO A 177 9.81 26.45 -0.56
C PRO A 177 10.49 26.33 0.81
N GLU A 178 9.70 26.38 1.89
CA GLU A 178 10.19 26.45 3.27
C GLU A 178 11.10 25.28 3.63
N GLU A 179 10.80 24.09 3.13
CA GLU A 179 11.53 22.84 3.37
C GLU A 179 12.99 22.88 2.87
N VAL A 180 13.32 23.79 1.96
CA VAL A 180 14.68 23.93 1.41
C VAL A 180 15.57 24.76 2.34
N GLY A 181 14.99 25.62 3.17
CA GLY A 181 15.72 26.62 3.95
C GLY A 181 16.46 27.65 3.08
N ARG A 182 17.03 28.66 3.72
CA ARG A 182 17.93 29.65 3.08
C ARG A 182 19.21 29.77 3.89
N GLU A 183 20.35 29.75 3.20
CA GLU A 183 21.63 30.07 3.84
C GLU A 183 21.85 31.61 3.81
N PRO A 184 22.38 32.23 4.88
CA PRO A 184 22.52 33.69 4.97
C PRO A 184 23.40 34.32 3.88
N ASP A 185 24.30 33.54 3.31
CA ASP A 185 25.32 33.90 2.32
C ASP A 185 24.95 33.46 0.90
N GLU A 186 23.70 33.06 0.64
CA GLU A 186 23.24 32.71 -0.70
C GLU A 186 23.32 33.90 -1.67
N VAL A 187 24.24 33.82 -2.63
CA VAL A 187 24.35 34.79 -3.73
C VAL A 187 23.71 34.23 -5.00
N GLY A 188 22.72 34.94 -5.53
CA GLY A 188 22.08 34.62 -6.81
C GLY A 188 20.58 34.90 -6.84
N THR A 189 19.93 34.39 -7.88
CA THR A 189 18.47 34.46 -8.03
C THR A 189 17.87 33.06 -7.98
N TRP A 190 16.85 32.89 -7.15
CA TRP A 190 16.06 31.67 -7.07
C TRP A 190 15.04 31.57 -8.20
N LEU A 191 15.09 30.47 -8.92
CA LEU A 191 14.22 30.14 -10.04
C LEU A 191 13.53 28.79 -9.79
N ARG A 192 12.25 28.68 -10.13
CA ARG A 192 11.59 27.38 -10.31
C ARG A 192 11.72 26.92 -11.75
N VAL A 193 12.40 25.80 -11.97
CA VAL A 193 12.74 25.27 -13.29
C VAL A 193 12.06 23.93 -13.48
N ARG A 194 11.33 23.75 -14.59
CA ARG A 194 10.68 22.49 -14.98
C ARG A 194 11.37 21.86 -16.18
N ILE A 195 11.63 20.57 -16.12
CA ILE A 195 12.17 19.75 -17.22
C ILE A 195 11.34 18.47 -17.39
N GLY A 196 11.26 17.96 -18.62
CA GLY A 196 10.54 16.72 -18.95
C GLY A 196 11.42 15.48 -18.99
N GLU A 197 12.74 15.68 -19.09
CA GLU A 197 13.73 14.61 -19.12
C GLU A 197 14.66 14.66 -17.89
N GLY A 198 15.67 13.81 -17.85
CA GLY A 198 16.55 13.66 -16.71
C GLY A 198 17.95 13.23 -17.11
N ARG A 199 18.54 13.91 -18.11
CA ARG A 199 19.92 13.66 -18.54
C ARG A 199 20.90 14.01 -17.42
N LYS A 200 22.10 13.45 -17.48
CA LYS A 200 23.15 13.69 -16.46
C LYS A 200 23.40 15.20 -16.34
N ARG A 201 23.23 15.75 -15.12
CA ARG A 201 23.46 17.17 -14.79
C ARG A 201 22.73 18.18 -15.70
N GLU A 202 21.59 17.80 -16.28
CA GLU A 202 20.92 18.55 -17.35
C GLU A 202 20.64 20.01 -17.00
N VAL A 203 19.99 20.29 -15.85
CA VAL A 203 19.70 21.67 -15.43
C VAL A 203 20.97 22.51 -15.34
N ARG A 204 22.05 21.95 -14.77
CA ARG A 204 23.33 22.68 -14.65
C ARG A 204 23.95 22.96 -16.01
N ARG A 205 23.90 22.00 -16.93
CA ARG A 205 24.41 22.15 -18.31
C ARG A 205 23.62 23.18 -19.11
N LEU A 206 22.29 23.18 -18.98
CA LEU A 206 21.41 24.16 -19.60
C LEU A 206 21.79 25.60 -19.20
N PHE A 207 21.92 25.87 -17.90
CA PHE A 207 22.35 27.20 -17.44
C PHE A 207 23.80 27.51 -17.82
N ALA A 208 24.72 26.54 -17.77
CA ALA A 208 26.11 26.76 -18.18
C ALA A 208 26.21 27.16 -19.65
N ALA A 209 25.39 26.56 -20.54
CA ALA A 209 25.35 26.88 -21.97
C ALA A 209 24.94 28.33 -22.28
N ILE A 210 24.27 29.01 -21.34
CA ILE A 210 23.91 30.43 -21.45
C ILE A 210 24.79 31.33 -20.56
N GLY A 211 25.90 30.82 -20.01
CA GLY A 211 26.85 31.59 -19.20
C GLY A 211 26.46 31.78 -17.74
N HIS A 212 25.63 30.89 -17.18
CA HIS A 212 25.15 30.99 -15.79
C HIS A 212 25.48 29.74 -14.97
N ASP A 213 25.87 29.95 -13.71
CA ASP A 213 26.16 28.85 -12.78
C ASP A 213 24.95 28.53 -11.91
N VAL A 214 24.63 27.23 -11.81
CA VAL A 214 23.71 26.72 -10.78
C VAL A 214 24.48 26.49 -9.49
N ARG A 215 24.27 27.34 -8.50
CA ARG A 215 24.93 27.28 -7.18
C ARG A 215 24.26 26.27 -6.25
N ARG A 216 22.93 26.22 -6.25
CA ARG A 216 22.13 25.27 -5.47
C ARG A 216 21.01 24.70 -6.33
N LEU A 217 20.77 23.40 -6.22
CA LEU A 217 19.77 22.69 -7.03
C LEU A 217 19.01 21.70 -6.16
N VAL A 218 17.72 21.98 -5.97
CA VAL A 218 16.86 21.20 -5.08
C VAL A 218 15.64 20.73 -5.85
N ARG A 219 15.47 19.41 -6.00
CA ARG A 219 14.26 18.88 -6.64
C ARG A 219 13.09 19.00 -5.68
N ILE A 220 12.09 19.79 -6.04
CA ILE A 220 10.92 20.07 -5.19
C ILE A 220 9.67 19.31 -5.66
N ARG A 221 9.67 18.78 -6.89
CA ARG A 221 8.56 18.00 -7.44
C ARG A 221 9.05 16.93 -8.41
N LEU A 222 8.40 15.76 -8.37
CA LEU A 222 8.52 14.68 -9.36
C LEU A 222 7.10 14.23 -9.74
N GLY A 223 6.66 14.57 -10.94
CA GLY A 223 5.28 14.33 -11.38
C GLY A 223 4.27 14.94 -10.40
N PRO A 224 3.29 14.17 -9.89
CA PRO A 224 2.31 14.66 -8.91
C PRO A 224 2.86 14.77 -7.48
N LEU A 225 4.06 14.24 -7.20
CA LEU A 225 4.63 14.23 -5.85
C LEU A 225 5.46 15.49 -5.60
N ALA A 226 5.08 16.28 -4.59
CA ALA A 226 5.82 17.44 -4.10
C ALA A 226 6.63 17.12 -2.83
N LEU A 227 7.59 17.99 -2.53
CA LEU A 227 8.43 17.93 -1.33
C LEU A 227 7.70 18.36 -0.06
N ASP A 228 6.50 18.94 -0.19
CA ASP A 228 5.72 19.59 0.86
C ASP A 228 5.68 18.78 2.17
N GLY A 229 6.04 19.44 3.27
CA GLY A 229 6.05 18.87 4.61
C GLY A 229 7.12 17.79 4.85
N LEU A 230 8.19 17.74 4.04
CA LEU A 230 9.32 16.83 4.21
C LEU A 230 10.64 17.62 4.36
N ALA A 231 11.12 17.77 5.59
CA ALA A 231 12.32 18.56 5.87
C ALA A 231 13.60 17.85 5.41
N VAL A 232 14.71 18.60 5.29
CA VAL A 232 16.00 18.08 4.83
C VAL A 232 16.46 16.88 5.67
N GLY A 233 16.79 15.77 5.01
CA GLY A 233 17.23 14.54 5.67
C GLY A 233 16.08 13.64 6.14
N GLU A 234 14.84 14.13 6.14
CA GLU A 234 13.68 13.33 6.50
C GLU A 234 13.22 12.44 5.34
N TRP A 235 12.48 11.40 5.72
CA TRP A 235 11.81 10.51 4.81
C TRP A 235 10.42 10.15 5.33
N ARG A 236 9.54 9.75 4.42
CA ARG A 236 8.20 9.24 4.74
C ARG A 236 7.79 8.16 3.76
N ALA A 237 6.88 7.29 4.18
CA ALA A 237 6.20 6.39 3.26
C ALA A 237 5.31 7.19 2.28
N LEU A 238 5.26 6.74 1.03
CA LEU A 238 4.26 7.19 0.07
C LEU A 238 2.92 6.55 0.42
N SER A 239 1.85 7.35 0.30
CA SER A 239 0.50 6.83 0.30
C SER A 239 0.22 6.04 -0.98
N GLY A 240 -0.72 5.10 -0.94
CA GLY A 240 -1.14 4.37 -2.14
C GLY A 240 -1.62 5.28 -3.28
N ALA A 241 -2.18 6.46 -2.95
CA ALA A 241 -2.57 7.46 -3.94
C ALA A 241 -1.35 8.07 -4.64
N GLU A 242 -0.28 8.41 -3.91
CA GLU A 242 0.96 8.92 -4.48
C GLU A 242 1.67 7.86 -5.34
N VAL A 243 1.68 6.59 -4.88
CA VAL A 243 2.24 5.46 -5.63
C VAL A 243 1.50 5.27 -6.97
N ALA A 244 0.17 5.31 -6.96
CA ALA A 244 -0.65 5.21 -8.16
C ALA A 244 -0.46 6.41 -9.10
N ALA A 245 -0.48 7.62 -8.55
CA ALA A 245 -0.34 8.85 -9.33
C ALA A 245 1.02 8.94 -10.05
N LEU A 246 2.09 8.48 -9.41
CA LEU A 246 3.43 8.39 -10.02
C LEU A 246 3.51 7.34 -11.13
N SER A 247 2.62 6.35 -11.16
CA SER A 247 2.59 5.26 -12.14
C SER A 247 1.67 5.52 -13.32
N GLY A 248 1.12 6.74 -13.43
CA GLY A 248 0.10 7.07 -14.44
C GLY A 248 -1.18 6.22 -14.32
N ALA A 249 -1.37 5.49 -13.23
CA ALA A 249 -2.59 4.78 -12.93
C ALA A 249 -3.60 5.81 -12.40
N ASP A 250 -4.36 6.42 -13.33
CA ASP A 250 -5.36 7.47 -13.11
C ASP A 250 -5.31 8.09 -11.71
N ALA A 251 -4.43 9.09 -11.57
CA ALA A 251 -4.64 10.12 -10.57
C ALA A 251 -5.99 10.77 -10.91
N ALA A 252 -7.07 10.32 -10.27
CA ALA A 252 -8.31 11.09 -10.28
C ALA A 252 -7.94 12.51 -9.84
N PRO A 253 -8.18 13.53 -10.68
CA PRO A 253 -7.64 14.86 -10.46
C PRO A 253 -8.19 15.39 -9.14
N GLU A 254 -7.31 15.94 -8.30
CA GLU A 254 -7.74 16.80 -7.22
C GLU A 254 -8.07 18.18 -7.83
N GLY A 255 -9.36 18.52 -7.83
CA GLY A 255 -9.85 19.81 -8.29
C GLY A 255 -11.38 19.88 -8.30
N ALA A 256 -11.93 20.52 -7.25
CA ALA A 256 -13.32 20.90 -7.02
C ALA A 256 -14.30 19.78 -6.57
N PRO A 257 -15.21 20.08 -5.61
CA PRO A 257 -16.15 19.10 -5.09
C PRO A 257 -17.11 18.70 -6.21
N ALA A 258 -17.01 17.46 -6.66
CA ALA A 258 -18.08 16.86 -7.44
C ALA A 258 -19.33 16.95 -6.57
N LYS A 259 -20.31 17.76 -7.01
CA LYS A 259 -21.66 17.79 -6.44
C LYS A 259 -22.13 16.35 -6.31
N ARG A 260 -22.15 15.85 -5.07
CA ARG A 260 -22.68 14.53 -4.72
C ARG A 260 -24.06 14.42 -5.36
N ARG A 261 -24.26 13.39 -6.19
CA ARG A 261 -25.61 12.92 -6.48
C ARG A 261 -26.21 12.55 -5.13
N SER A 262 -27.28 13.25 -4.79
CA SER A 262 -28.06 13.06 -3.58
C SER A 262 -28.42 11.58 -3.38
N GLY A 263 -28.06 11.02 -2.23
CA GLY A 263 -28.90 10.04 -1.53
C GLY A 263 -28.31 8.69 -1.14
N LEU A 264 -27.37 8.10 -1.90
CA LEU A 264 -26.94 6.72 -1.65
C LEU A 264 -25.44 6.64 -1.33
N ARG A 265 -25.12 6.14 -0.14
CA ARG A 265 -23.75 5.86 0.31
C ARG A 265 -23.37 4.46 -0.14
N LEU A 266 -22.16 4.29 -0.64
CA LEU A 266 -21.68 2.99 -1.09
C LEU A 266 -21.35 2.10 0.11
N ALA A 267 -22.03 0.97 0.24
CA ALA A 267 -21.74 -0.04 1.25
C ALA A 267 -21.49 -1.38 0.56
N VAL A 268 -20.28 -1.92 0.70
CA VAL A 268 -19.90 -3.24 0.19
C VAL A 268 -19.76 -4.21 1.36
N ALA A 269 -20.40 -5.37 1.25
CA ALA A 269 -20.30 -6.44 2.24
C ALA A 269 -19.45 -7.58 1.66
N ILE A 270 -18.45 -8.05 2.40
CA ILE A 270 -17.61 -9.20 2.02
C ILE A 270 -17.64 -10.24 3.13
N ASP A 271 -18.27 -11.36 2.84
CA ASP A 271 -18.41 -12.52 3.73
C ASP A 271 -17.56 -13.71 3.25
N GLY A 272 -17.42 -14.71 4.11
CA GLY A 272 -16.68 -15.94 3.80
C GLY A 272 -16.02 -16.57 5.03
N PRO A 273 -15.55 -17.83 4.92
CA PRO A 273 -14.92 -18.54 6.03
C PRO A 273 -13.58 -17.95 6.43
N SER A 274 -13.06 -18.35 7.59
CA SER A 274 -11.72 -17.95 8.04
C SER A 274 -10.65 -18.42 7.04
N GLY A 275 -9.65 -17.57 6.77
CA GLY A 275 -8.59 -17.88 5.80
C GLY A 275 -8.93 -17.66 4.32
N ALA A 276 -10.16 -17.27 3.98
CA ALA A 276 -10.60 -17.00 2.60
C ALA A 276 -10.12 -15.66 2.02
N GLY A 277 -9.15 -14.97 2.64
CA GLY A 277 -8.59 -13.72 2.10
C GLY A 277 -9.44 -12.45 2.25
N LYS A 278 -10.50 -12.48 3.09
CA LYS A 278 -11.43 -11.34 3.27
C LYS A 278 -10.76 -10.01 3.59
N SER A 279 -9.90 -9.98 4.61
CA SER A 279 -9.27 -8.73 5.03
C SER A 279 -8.32 -8.19 3.95
N THR A 280 -7.61 -9.07 3.25
CA THR A 280 -6.72 -8.73 2.13
C THR A 280 -7.49 -8.13 0.95
N VAL A 281 -8.49 -8.85 0.43
CA VAL A 281 -9.32 -8.40 -0.71
C VAL A 281 -10.14 -7.17 -0.32
N GLY A 282 -10.72 -7.16 0.87
CA GLY A 282 -11.50 -6.03 1.36
C GLY A 282 -10.69 -4.76 1.58
N HIS A 283 -9.47 -4.87 2.09
CA HIS A 283 -8.57 -3.72 2.22
C HIS A 283 -8.17 -3.18 0.84
N ALA A 284 -7.75 -4.06 -0.08
CA ALA A 284 -7.41 -3.66 -1.44
C ALA A 284 -8.60 -2.98 -2.16
N LEU A 285 -9.81 -3.52 -2.01
CA LEU A 285 -11.03 -2.92 -2.53
C LEU A 285 -11.33 -1.56 -1.89
N ALA A 286 -11.18 -1.43 -0.56
CA ALA A 286 -11.42 -0.18 0.15
C ALA A 286 -10.47 0.93 -0.31
N VAL A 287 -9.20 0.59 -0.55
CA VAL A 287 -8.21 1.49 -1.15
C VAL A 287 -8.66 1.92 -2.55
N ARG A 288 -9.02 0.94 -3.40
CA ARG A 288 -9.46 1.18 -4.78
C ARG A 288 -10.71 2.07 -4.89
N LEU A 289 -11.66 1.89 -3.98
CA LEU A 289 -12.93 2.63 -3.92
C LEU A 289 -12.85 3.91 -3.08
N ARG A 290 -11.70 4.21 -2.46
CA ARG A 290 -11.54 5.30 -1.47
C ARG A 290 -12.56 5.23 -0.33
N ALA A 291 -12.96 4.01 0.04
CA ALA A 291 -13.95 3.73 1.08
C ALA A 291 -13.29 3.40 2.43
N ASN A 292 -14.02 3.57 3.52
CA ASN A 292 -13.61 3.08 4.83
C ASN A 292 -13.51 1.56 4.82
N PHE A 293 -12.44 1.00 5.39
CA PHE A 293 -12.30 -0.42 5.59
C PHE A 293 -12.68 -0.77 7.03
N VAL A 294 -13.50 -1.81 7.22
CA VAL A 294 -13.91 -2.28 8.55
C VAL A 294 -13.80 -3.80 8.62
N ASP A 295 -12.81 -4.31 9.34
CA ASP A 295 -12.75 -5.70 9.76
C ASP A 295 -13.53 -5.94 11.06
N THR A 296 -14.71 -6.52 10.92
CA THR A 296 -15.56 -6.81 12.08
C THR A 296 -14.99 -7.90 12.98
N GLY A 297 -14.15 -8.79 12.44
CA GLY A 297 -13.46 -9.81 13.22
C GLY A 297 -12.56 -9.21 14.30
N LEU A 298 -11.92 -8.08 14.00
CA LEU A 298 -11.11 -7.34 14.98
C LEU A 298 -11.95 -6.74 16.11
N MET A 299 -13.20 -6.37 15.83
CA MET A 299 -14.10 -5.85 16.85
C MET A 299 -14.48 -6.92 17.88
N TYR A 300 -14.78 -8.15 17.43
CA TYR A 300 -15.03 -9.27 18.34
C TYR A 300 -13.77 -9.68 19.12
N ARG A 301 -12.58 -9.59 18.52
CA ARG A 301 -11.31 -9.84 19.22
C ARG A 301 -11.03 -8.78 20.29
N ALA A 302 -11.35 -7.51 20.02
CA ALA A 302 -11.25 -6.44 21.01
C ALA A 302 -12.21 -6.64 22.18
N LEU A 303 -13.44 -7.10 21.91
CA LEU A 303 -14.38 -7.48 22.97
C LEU A 303 -13.87 -8.68 23.78
N THR A 304 -13.29 -9.67 23.12
CA THR A 304 -12.69 -10.85 23.78
C THR A 304 -11.55 -10.44 24.71
N LEU A 305 -10.71 -9.49 24.27
CA LEU A 305 -9.65 -8.93 25.11
C LEU A 305 -10.25 -8.21 26.33
N ALA A 306 -11.27 -7.37 26.12
CA ALA A 306 -11.94 -6.65 27.21
C ALA A 306 -12.57 -7.62 28.23
N ALA A 307 -13.16 -8.72 27.78
CA ALA A 307 -13.75 -9.75 28.64
C ALA A 307 -12.68 -10.43 29.50
N LEU A 308 -11.54 -10.80 28.90
CA LEU A 308 -10.42 -11.41 29.62
C LEU A 308 -9.81 -10.48 30.66
N GLU A 309 -9.64 -9.20 30.33
CA GLU A 309 -9.11 -8.20 31.28
C GLU A 309 -10.04 -7.99 32.48
N GLN A 310 -11.33 -8.28 32.34
CA GLN A 310 -12.32 -8.21 33.41
C GLN A 310 -12.62 -9.56 34.08
N GLY A 311 -11.91 -10.63 33.68
CA GLY A 311 -12.13 -11.97 34.23
C GLY A 311 -13.51 -12.56 33.92
N LEU A 312 -14.16 -12.12 32.83
CA LEU A 312 -15.46 -12.65 32.43
C LEU A 312 -15.32 -14.00 31.74
N ASP A 313 -16.25 -14.90 32.04
CA ASP A 313 -16.36 -16.20 31.38
C ASP A 313 -16.73 -16.03 29.89
N PRO A 314 -15.94 -16.57 28.94
CA PRO A 314 -16.27 -16.60 27.52
C PRO A 314 -17.62 -17.25 27.18
N ASP A 315 -18.20 -18.03 28.10
CA ASP A 315 -19.49 -18.70 27.95
C ASP A 315 -20.68 -17.94 28.59
N ASP A 316 -20.45 -16.84 29.32
CA ASP A 316 -21.50 -15.97 29.88
C ASP A 316 -21.98 -14.93 28.85
N GLY A 317 -22.89 -15.35 27.97
CA GLY A 317 -23.51 -14.50 26.94
C GLY A 317 -24.11 -13.20 27.48
N PRO A 318 -24.95 -13.21 28.52
CA PRO A 318 -25.52 -12.00 29.12
C PRO A 318 -24.48 -10.99 29.64
N ALA A 319 -23.43 -11.44 30.34
CA ALA A 319 -22.37 -10.55 30.82
C ALA A 319 -21.56 -9.96 29.65
N LEU A 320 -21.19 -10.80 28.68
CA LEU A 320 -20.47 -10.37 27.48
C LEU A 320 -21.29 -9.37 26.64
N GLY A 321 -22.61 -9.57 26.53
CA GLY A 321 -23.51 -8.63 25.85
C GLY A 321 -23.60 -7.27 26.55
N ARG A 322 -23.62 -7.25 27.89
CA ARG A 322 -23.54 -5.98 28.66
C ARG A 322 -22.20 -5.28 28.45
N LEU A 323 -21.09 -6.04 28.46
CA LEU A 323 -19.77 -5.50 28.18
C LEU A 323 -19.69 -4.92 26.76
N ALA A 324 -20.21 -5.63 25.76
CA ALA A 324 -20.22 -5.18 24.37
C ALA A 324 -20.94 -3.83 24.18
N ARG A 325 -22.10 -3.64 24.83
CA ARG A 325 -22.87 -2.38 24.77
C ARG A 325 -22.13 -1.18 25.40
N ARG A 326 -21.33 -1.42 26.44
CA ARG A 326 -20.57 -0.36 27.15
C ARG A 326 -19.18 -0.13 26.57
N SER A 327 -18.64 -1.09 25.84
CA SER A 327 -17.29 -1.04 25.29
C SER A 327 -17.20 -0.05 24.13
N ARG A 328 -16.23 0.86 24.18
CA ARG A 328 -15.92 1.79 23.09
C ARG A 328 -14.89 1.17 22.14
N ILE A 329 -15.34 0.29 21.25
CA ILE A 329 -14.47 -0.40 20.27
C ILE A 329 -14.48 0.37 18.94
N HIS A 330 -13.30 0.76 18.47
CA HIS A 330 -13.14 1.43 17.17
C HIS A 330 -12.07 0.74 16.33
N VAL A 331 -12.40 0.41 15.08
CA VAL A 331 -11.43 0.00 14.06
C VAL A 331 -11.32 1.16 13.08
N ARG A 332 -10.10 1.63 12.85
CA ARG A 332 -9.83 2.76 11.95
C ARG A 332 -8.58 2.49 11.13
N ARG A 333 -8.39 3.29 10.09
CA ARG A 333 -7.13 3.31 9.34
C ARG A 333 -5.97 3.66 10.28
N PRO A 334 -4.78 3.06 10.08
CA PRO A 334 -3.58 3.44 10.80
C PRO A 334 -3.27 4.91 10.57
N ARG A 335 -2.70 5.57 11.57
CA ARG A 335 -2.11 6.89 11.36
C ARG A 335 -0.86 6.76 10.47
N LYS A 336 -0.41 7.87 9.89
CA LYS A 336 0.73 7.89 8.95
C LYS A 336 2.02 7.33 9.57
N ASP A 337 2.19 7.41 10.88
CA ASP A 337 3.31 6.87 11.68
C ASP A 337 3.21 5.35 11.92
N GLN A 338 2.06 4.73 11.67
CA GLN A 338 1.77 3.34 12.01
C GLN A 338 1.79 2.44 10.76
N VAL A 339 2.99 2.09 10.30
CA VAL A 339 3.23 1.39 9.01
C VAL A 339 3.26 -0.14 9.11
N ASP A 340 3.24 -0.69 10.31
CA ASP A 340 3.34 -2.11 10.64
C ASP A 340 1.98 -2.84 10.65
N ARG A 341 0.89 -2.12 10.35
CA ARG A 341 -0.48 -2.59 10.55
C ARG A 341 -1.39 -2.11 9.42
N PHE A 342 -2.39 -2.91 9.06
CA PHE A 342 -3.43 -2.51 8.11
C PHE A 342 -4.52 -1.66 8.76
N GLU A 343 -4.70 -1.80 10.08
CA GLU A 343 -5.77 -1.16 10.85
C GLU A 343 -5.28 -0.87 12.26
N THR A 344 -5.84 0.17 12.88
CA THR A 344 -5.68 0.45 14.31
C THR A 344 -6.97 0.08 15.04
N VAL A 345 -6.84 -0.78 16.05
CA VAL A 345 -7.94 -1.21 16.91
C VAL A 345 -7.82 -0.51 18.25
N LEU A 346 -8.84 0.27 18.61
CA LEU A 346 -8.92 0.98 19.88
C LEU A 346 -9.98 0.34 20.78
N LEU A 347 -9.59 0.10 22.03
CA LEU A 347 -10.51 -0.21 23.13
C LEU A 347 -10.51 1.00 24.09
N GLY A 348 -11.57 1.81 24.04
CA GLY A 348 -11.55 3.15 24.63
C GLY A 348 -10.61 4.06 23.84
N GLN A 349 -9.55 4.54 24.48
CA GLN A 349 -8.48 5.31 23.84
C GLN A 349 -7.18 4.50 23.64
N ARG A 350 -7.12 3.27 24.17
CA ARG A 350 -5.92 2.44 24.12
C ARG A 350 -5.83 1.71 22.78
N ASP A 351 -4.67 1.80 22.13
CA ASP A 351 -4.33 0.98 20.96
C ASP A 351 -4.05 -0.46 21.39
N VAL A 352 -4.92 -1.37 20.98
CA VAL A 352 -4.85 -2.81 21.30
C VAL A 352 -4.56 -3.66 20.05
N THR A 353 -4.09 -3.03 18.96
CA THR A 353 -3.94 -3.65 17.64
C THR A 353 -3.15 -4.97 17.65
N HIS A 354 -2.06 -5.04 18.43
CA HIS A 354 -1.26 -6.25 18.55
C HIS A 354 -1.87 -7.26 19.53
N LEU A 355 -2.46 -6.78 20.62
CA LEU A 355 -3.05 -7.62 21.67
C LEU A 355 -4.21 -8.47 21.13
N VAL A 356 -5.06 -7.86 20.29
CA VAL A 356 -6.21 -8.56 19.69
C VAL A 356 -5.82 -9.63 18.67
N ARG A 357 -4.56 -9.65 18.21
CA ARG A 357 -4.03 -10.64 17.25
C ARG A 357 -3.26 -11.78 17.92
N THR A 358 -3.20 -11.81 19.26
CA THR A 358 -2.47 -12.88 19.97
C THR A 358 -3.16 -14.25 19.81
N PRO A 359 -2.40 -15.37 19.87
CA PRO A 359 -2.97 -16.72 19.82
C PRO A 359 -3.98 -17.02 20.93
N ARG A 360 -3.87 -16.33 22.07
CA ARG A 360 -4.83 -16.45 23.17
C ARG A 360 -6.20 -15.89 22.78
N ILE A 361 -6.23 -14.70 22.17
CA ILE A 361 -7.48 -14.09 21.70
C ILE A 361 -8.08 -14.87 20.54
N ASP A 362 -7.25 -15.37 19.62
CA ASP A 362 -7.70 -16.17 18.49
C ASP A 362 -8.45 -17.44 18.90
N ARG A 363 -7.99 -18.11 19.96
CA ARG A 363 -8.64 -19.30 20.53
C ARG A 363 -10.01 -19.01 21.16
N LEU A 364 -10.18 -17.83 21.75
CA LEU A 364 -11.35 -17.50 22.57
C LEU A 364 -12.44 -16.71 21.83
N VAL A 365 -12.09 -15.99 20.76
CA VAL A 365 -13.06 -15.14 20.04
C VAL A 365 -14.24 -15.92 19.48
N SER A 366 -14.04 -17.20 19.15
CA SER A 366 -15.11 -18.06 18.66
C SER A 366 -16.19 -18.31 19.71
N ALA A 367 -15.79 -18.54 20.97
CA ALA A 367 -16.69 -18.73 22.10
C ALA A 367 -17.47 -17.45 22.39
N VAL A 368 -16.78 -16.31 22.49
CA VAL A 368 -17.42 -15.01 22.76
C VAL A 368 -18.40 -14.61 21.66
N SER A 369 -18.02 -14.79 20.39
CA SER A 369 -18.84 -14.38 19.24
C SER A 369 -19.99 -15.34 18.89
N ARG A 370 -20.20 -16.43 19.66
CA ARG A 370 -21.34 -17.35 19.41
C ARG A 370 -22.64 -16.91 20.09
N HIS A 371 -22.54 -16.04 21.11
CA HIS A 371 -23.68 -15.62 21.91
C HIS A 371 -24.55 -14.60 21.19
N ALA A 372 -25.87 -14.75 21.31
CA ALA A 372 -26.85 -13.88 20.66
C ALA A 372 -26.74 -12.44 21.18
N GLU A 373 -26.61 -12.29 22.49
CA GLU A 373 -26.55 -11.01 23.18
C GLU A 373 -25.32 -10.19 22.76
N VAL A 374 -24.21 -10.88 22.47
CA VAL A 374 -22.99 -10.26 21.92
C VAL A 374 -23.22 -9.83 20.48
N ARG A 375 -23.80 -10.70 19.65
CA ARG A 375 -24.09 -10.39 18.24
C ARG A 375 -25.02 -9.18 18.13
N ASP A 376 -26.12 -9.16 18.87
CA ASP A 376 -27.09 -8.07 18.86
C ASP A 376 -26.46 -6.74 19.27
N ALA A 377 -25.63 -6.75 20.32
CA ALA A 377 -24.89 -5.56 20.75
C ALA A 377 -23.91 -5.09 19.67
N MET A 378 -23.17 -6.01 19.05
CA MET A 378 -22.14 -5.68 18.06
C MET A 378 -22.74 -5.21 16.72
N VAL A 379 -23.90 -5.73 16.30
CA VAL A 379 -24.60 -5.29 15.07
C VAL A 379 -24.88 -3.79 15.10
N ALA A 380 -25.30 -3.24 16.24
CA ALA A 380 -25.53 -1.81 16.39
C ALA A 380 -24.22 -1.01 16.18
N VAL A 381 -23.11 -1.45 16.76
CA VAL A 381 -21.79 -0.82 16.63
C VAL A 381 -21.26 -0.91 15.20
N GLN A 382 -21.39 -2.07 14.56
CA GLN A 382 -20.98 -2.30 13.18
C GLN A 382 -21.77 -1.39 12.22
N ARG A 383 -23.11 -1.35 12.33
CA ARG A 383 -23.98 -0.48 11.51
C ARG A 383 -23.70 1.00 11.73
N ALA A 384 -23.40 1.41 12.96
CA ALA A 384 -23.01 2.80 13.24
C ALA A 384 -21.67 3.15 12.55
N THR A 385 -20.74 2.21 12.49
CA THR A 385 -19.44 2.39 11.82
C THR A 385 -19.60 2.50 10.31
N ALA A 386 -20.43 1.65 9.68
CA ALA A 386 -20.74 1.75 8.25
C ALA A 386 -21.44 3.07 7.87
N ARG A 387 -22.16 3.70 8.81
CA ARG A 387 -22.80 5.01 8.60
C ARG A 387 -21.84 6.21 8.65
N ARG A 388 -20.52 6.02 8.65
CA ARG A 388 -19.54 7.14 8.64
C ARG A 388 -19.03 7.53 7.25
N GLY A 389 -19.45 6.83 6.20
CA GLY A 389 -19.09 7.15 4.81
C GLY A 389 -19.26 5.94 3.91
N ASP A 390 -18.68 6.01 2.71
CA ASP A 390 -18.58 4.82 1.85
C ASP A 390 -17.74 3.78 2.57
N THR A 391 -18.19 2.52 2.60
CA THR A 391 -17.62 1.48 3.46
C THR A 391 -17.51 0.15 2.75
N VAL A 392 -16.35 -0.50 2.89
CA VAL A 392 -16.14 -1.93 2.63
C VAL A 392 -16.01 -2.63 3.98
N MET A 393 -16.97 -3.48 4.29
CA MET A 393 -17.03 -4.19 5.57
C MET A 393 -16.84 -5.69 5.35
N VAL A 394 -15.89 -6.28 6.07
CA VAL A 394 -15.58 -7.71 6.01
C VAL A 394 -16.03 -8.42 7.28
N GLY A 395 -16.51 -9.66 7.13
CA GLY A 395 -16.96 -10.46 8.25
C GLY A 395 -17.47 -11.84 7.84
N ARG A 396 -18.38 -12.40 8.64
CA ARG A 396 -19.00 -13.71 8.38
C ARG A 396 -20.48 -13.59 7.99
N ASP A 397 -21.13 -12.53 8.43
CA ASP A 397 -22.56 -12.27 8.40
C ASP A 397 -22.89 -10.81 8.03
N ILE A 398 -21.99 -10.15 7.28
CA ILE A 398 -22.14 -8.74 6.90
C ILE A 398 -23.29 -8.56 5.92
N GLY A 399 -23.30 -9.28 4.81
CA GLY A 399 -24.30 -9.14 3.75
C GLY A 399 -25.67 -9.75 4.10
N THR A 400 -25.74 -10.56 5.15
CA THR A 400 -26.98 -11.20 5.63
C THR A 400 -27.60 -10.46 6.81
N VAL A 401 -26.80 -10.02 7.79
CA VAL A 401 -27.30 -9.46 9.07
C VAL A 401 -26.95 -7.98 9.19
N VAL A 402 -25.68 -7.62 9.01
CA VAL A 402 -25.21 -6.26 9.35
C VAL A 402 -25.65 -5.22 8.32
N LEU A 403 -25.38 -5.49 7.05
CA LEU A 403 -25.61 -4.64 5.88
C LEU A 403 -26.39 -5.41 4.79
N PRO A 404 -27.67 -5.76 5.02
CA PRO A 404 -28.48 -6.48 4.04
C PRO A 404 -28.75 -5.65 2.77
N GLU A 405 -28.57 -4.34 2.81
CA GLU A 405 -28.73 -3.45 1.65
C GLU A 405 -27.40 -3.15 0.92
N ALA A 406 -26.29 -3.79 1.34
CA ALA A 406 -24.99 -3.59 0.70
C ALA A 406 -25.00 -3.99 -0.79
N THR A 407 -24.36 -3.19 -1.62
CA THR A 407 -24.22 -3.43 -3.07
C THR A 407 -22.76 -3.17 -3.49
N PRO A 408 -22.01 -4.19 -3.95
CA PRO A 408 -22.37 -5.60 -3.99
C PRO A 408 -22.25 -6.27 -2.61
N LYS A 409 -22.88 -7.43 -2.50
CA LYS A 409 -22.52 -8.44 -1.49
C LYS A 409 -21.57 -9.42 -2.15
N VAL A 410 -20.49 -9.76 -1.48
CA VAL A 410 -19.44 -10.66 -1.97
C VAL A 410 -19.28 -11.79 -0.98
N TYR A 411 -19.11 -13.01 -1.48
CA TYR A 411 -18.81 -14.18 -0.67
C TYR A 411 -17.52 -14.81 -1.18
N LEU A 412 -16.45 -14.68 -0.42
CA LEU A 412 -15.15 -15.26 -0.78
C LEU A 412 -15.09 -16.72 -0.35
N THR A 413 -14.58 -17.57 -1.25
CA THR A 413 -14.29 -18.97 -1.01
C THR A 413 -12.79 -19.23 -1.18
N ALA A 414 -12.37 -20.37 -0.64
CA ALA A 414 -11.12 -21.05 -0.95
C ALA A 414 -11.24 -22.47 -0.36
N SER A 415 -10.59 -23.44 -0.99
CA SER A 415 -10.58 -24.82 -0.47
C SER A 415 -10.05 -24.86 0.97
N THR A 416 -10.55 -25.79 1.78
CA THR A 416 -10.08 -26.00 3.17
C THR A 416 -8.57 -26.19 3.22
N ILE A 417 -8.01 -26.93 2.26
CA ILE A 417 -6.57 -27.16 2.08
C ILE A 417 -5.81 -25.84 1.87
N VAL A 418 -6.24 -25.00 0.92
CA VAL A 418 -5.58 -23.69 0.65
C VAL A 418 -5.64 -22.80 1.89
N ARG A 419 -6.76 -22.81 2.62
CA ARG A 419 -6.92 -22.02 3.85
C ARG A 419 -6.03 -22.54 4.98
N ALA A 420 -5.88 -23.85 5.11
CA ALA A 420 -4.99 -24.49 6.08
C ALA A 420 -3.50 -24.18 5.79
N GLN A 421 -3.09 -24.24 4.52
CA GLN A 421 -1.73 -23.87 4.10
C GLN A 421 -1.41 -22.39 4.39
N ARG A 422 -2.34 -21.48 4.07
CA ARG A 422 -2.20 -20.05 4.41
C ARG A 422 -2.06 -19.86 5.92
N ARG A 423 -2.88 -20.54 6.71
CA ARG A 423 -2.83 -20.47 8.17
C ARG A 423 -1.52 -21.00 8.74
N ALA A 424 -1.03 -22.12 8.22
CA ALA A 424 0.24 -22.72 8.59
C ALA A 424 1.41 -21.76 8.31
N ALA A 425 1.39 -21.10 7.15
CA ALA A 425 2.36 -20.08 6.78
C ALA A 425 2.30 -18.83 7.69
N GLU A 426 1.10 -18.32 8.00
CA GLU A 426 0.91 -17.19 8.93
C GLU A 426 1.51 -17.46 10.32
N MET A 427 1.43 -18.72 10.77
CA MET A 427 1.95 -19.16 12.07
C MET A 427 3.45 -19.51 12.02
N GLY A 428 4.11 -19.33 10.86
CA GLY A 428 5.52 -19.67 10.66
C GLY A 428 5.81 -21.17 10.69
N ARG A 429 4.78 -22.01 10.49
CA ARG A 429 4.83 -23.47 10.58
C ARG A 429 4.18 -24.13 9.35
N PRO A 430 4.69 -23.86 8.13
CA PRO A 430 4.10 -24.38 6.90
C PRO A 430 4.08 -25.91 6.82
N ASP A 431 4.96 -26.58 7.58
CA ASP A 431 5.04 -28.03 7.79
C ASP A 431 3.77 -28.63 8.42
N ARG A 432 2.98 -27.83 9.15
CA ARG A 432 1.82 -28.31 9.92
C ARG A 432 0.47 -28.06 9.25
N ALA A 433 0.44 -27.87 7.94
CA ALA A 433 -0.80 -27.57 7.21
C ALA A 433 -1.92 -28.61 7.45
N THR A 434 -1.58 -29.90 7.58
CA THR A 434 -2.54 -30.98 7.84
C THR A 434 -3.23 -30.84 9.20
N GLU A 435 -2.51 -30.39 10.24
CA GLU A 435 -3.10 -30.19 11.57
C GLU A 435 -4.08 -29.01 11.58
N TYR A 436 -3.73 -27.93 10.88
CA TYR A 436 -4.63 -26.79 10.72
C TYR A 436 -5.86 -27.11 9.85
N LEU A 437 -5.75 -28.09 8.95
CA LEU A 437 -6.89 -28.55 8.14
C LEU A 437 -8.00 -29.11 9.02
N GLU A 438 -7.68 -30.05 9.91
CA GLU A 438 -8.64 -30.64 10.85
C GLU A 438 -9.25 -29.61 11.81
N GLU A 439 -8.47 -28.61 12.23
CA GLU A 439 -8.96 -27.51 13.05
C GLU A 439 -9.95 -26.61 12.28
N ILE A 440 -9.60 -26.24 11.05
CA ILE A 440 -10.45 -25.39 10.19
C ILE A 440 -11.75 -26.10 9.84
N GLU A 441 -11.70 -27.39 9.52
CA GLU A 441 -12.89 -28.17 9.17
C GLU A 441 -13.86 -28.30 10.35
N ARG A 442 -13.35 -28.64 11.55
CA ARG A 442 -14.17 -28.65 12.77
C ARG A 442 -14.79 -27.28 13.04
N ARG A 443 -14.03 -26.21 12.86
CA ARG A 443 -14.49 -24.83 13.08
C ARG A 443 -15.58 -24.43 12.08
N ASP A 444 -15.38 -24.72 10.80
CA ASP A 444 -16.35 -24.36 9.75
C ASP A 444 -17.65 -25.18 9.91
N ALA A 445 -17.55 -26.45 10.30
CA ALA A 445 -18.72 -27.27 10.64
C ALA A 445 -19.49 -26.70 11.83
N ALA A 446 -18.79 -26.30 12.90
CA ALA A 446 -19.40 -25.64 14.05
C ALA A 446 -20.03 -24.29 13.68
N ASP A 447 -19.35 -23.46 12.88
CA ASP A 447 -19.80 -22.13 12.45
C ASP A 447 -21.02 -22.17 11.54
N SER A 448 -21.12 -23.19 10.67
CA SER A 448 -22.24 -23.35 9.73
C SER A 448 -23.50 -23.88 10.41
N ARG A 449 -23.36 -24.63 11.52
CA ARG A 449 -24.46 -25.21 12.30
C ARG A 449 -24.95 -24.32 13.46
N ARG A 450 -24.41 -23.11 13.62
CA ARG A 450 -24.81 -22.19 14.70
C ARG A 450 -26.28 -21.78 14.55
N ALA A 451 -26.99 -21.75 15.67
CA ALA A 451 -28.37 -21.25 15.74
C ALA A 451 -28.45 -19.73 15.44
N VAL A 452 -27.39 -18.97 15.78
CA VAL A 452 -27.31 -17.52 15.60
C VAL A 452 -26.23 -17.16 14.58
N ALA A 453 -26.61 -16.36 13.58
CA ALA A 453 -25.74 -15.86 12.51
C ALA A 453 -24.81 -16.93 11.89
N PRO A 454 -25.37 -18.04 11.36
CA PRO A 454 -24.57 -19.08 10.72
C PRO A 454 -23.80 -18.52 9.52
N LEU A 455 -22.62 -19.08 9.25
CA LEU A 455 -21.85 -18.74 8.06
C LEU A 455 -22.66 -19.15 6.82
N ARG A 456 -23.30 -18.17 6.17
CA ARG A 456 -24.15 -18.38 4.99
C ARG A 456 -23.87 -17.34 3.94
N ARG A 457 -23.92 -17.78 2.68
CA ARG A 457 -23.88 -16.87 1.54
C ARG A 457 -25.14 -16.01 1.53
N ALA A 458 -24.96 -14.69 1.44
CA ALA A 458 -26.08 -13.77 1.29
C ALA A 458 -26.77 -13.96 -0.08
N PRO A 459 -28.11 -13.85 -0.17
CA PRO A 459 -28.81 -13.87 -1.44
C PRO A 459 -28.26 -12.82 -2.42
N GLY A 460 -28.00 -13.23 -3.66
CA GLY A 460 -27.44 -12.36 -4.70
C GLY A 460 -25.94 -12.05 -4.55
N ALA A 461 -25.23 -12.66 -3.59
CA ALA A 461 -23.80 -12.40 -3.41
C ALA A 461 -22.96 -12.93 -4.57
N LEU A 462 -22.03 -12.09 -5.05
CA LEU A 462 -20.97 -12.47 -5.98
C LEU A 462 -20.01 -13.44 -5.29
N VAL A 463 -19.85 -14.65 -5.83
CA VAL A 463 -18.93 -15.66 -5.27
C VAL A 463 -17.59 -15.58 -5.98
N LEU A 464 -16.51 -15.50 -5.22
CA LEU A 464 -15.15 -15.43 -5.75
C LEU A 464 -14.27 -16.45 -5.04
N ASP A 465 -13.61 -17.32 -5.81
CA ASP A 465 -12.62 -18.25 -5.26
C ASP A 465 -11.24 -17.61 -5.21
N THR A 466 -10.78 -17.29 -4.00
CA THR A 466 -9.46 -16.68 -3.78
C THR A 466 -8.32 -17.69 -3.80
N GLY A 467 -8.60 -18.99 -3.92
CA GLY A 467 -7.59 -20.01 -4.20
C GLY A 467 -7.17 -20.01 -5.66
N GLU A 468 -8.06 -19.62 -6.56
CA GLU A 468 -7.81 -19.54 -8.01
C GLU A 468 -7.54 -18.12 -8.49
N LEU A 469 -8.16 -17.12 -7.85
CA LEU A 469 -8.02 -15.71 -8.20
C LEU A 469 -6.96 -15.02 -7.34
N SER A 470 -6.16 -14.18 -8.00
CA SER A 470 -5.33 -13.19 -7.30
C SER A 470 -6.19 -12.14 -6.58
N VAL A 471 -5.56 -11.39 -5.67
CA VAL A 471 -6.21 -10.28 -4.95
C VAL A 471 -6.71 -9.23 -5.94
N GLU A 472 -5.91 -8.91 -6.96
CA GLU A 472 -6.23 -7.90 -7.98
C GLU A 472 -7.42 -8.35 -8.85
N GLU A 473 -7.39 -9.58 -9.36
CA GLU A 473 -8.53 -10.14 -10.12
C GLU A 473 -9.81 -10.20 -9.29
N SER A 474 -9.70 -10.52 -8.00
CA SER A 474 -10.84 -10.48 -7.08
C SER A 474 -11.40 -9.06 -6.95
N VAL A 475 -10.54 -8.07 -6.75
CA VAL A 475 -10.95 -6.65 -6.68
C VAL A 475 -11.60 -6.20 -7.98
N ASP A 476 -11.01 -6.52 -9.13
CA ASP A 476 -11.53 -6.14 -10.44
C ASP A 476 -12.91 -6.73 -10.71
N ARG A 477 -13.14 -7.99 -10.35
CA ARG A 477 -14.47 -8.62 -10.45
C ARG A 477 -15.49 -7.94 -9.55
N ILE A 478 -15.12 -7.54 -8.34
CA ILE A 478 -16.02 -6.81 -7.44
C ILE A 478 -16.34 -5.42 -8.01
N VAL A 479 -15.34 -4.69 -8.51
CA VAL A 479 -15.52 -3.37 -9.13
C VAL A 479 -16.38 -3.47 -10.39
N ALA A 480 -16.19 -4.48 -11.23
CA ALA A 480 -17.03 -4.71 -12.40
C ALA A 480 -18.49 -5.02 -12.04
N SER A 481 -18.75 -5.60 -10.86
CA SER A 481 -20.12 -5.82 -10.38
C SER A 481 -20.81 -4.53 -9.91
N LEU A 482 -20.05 -3.52 -9.48
CA LEU A 482 -20.58 -2.19 -9.11
C LEU A 482 -21.09 -1.42 -10.34
N THR A 483 -20.44 -1.58 -11.49
CA THR A 483 -20.83 -0.89 -12.74
C THR A 483 -22.00 -1.57 -13.47
N ARG A 484 -22.30 -2.83 -13.14
CA ARG A 484 -23.39 -3.63 -13.71
C ARG A 484 -24.67 -3.63 -12.86
N ALA A 485 -24.71 -2.94 -11.72
CA ALA A 485 -25.92 -2.90 -10.90
C ALA A 485 -27.07 -2.22 -11.68
N PRO A 486 -28.22 -2.89 -11.90
CA PRO A 486 -29.34 -2.29 -12.60
C PRO A 486 -29.86 -1.10 -11.78
N ALA A 487 -30.14 0.00 -12.47
CA ALA A 487 -30.91 1.10 -11.90
C ALA A 487 -32.18 0.53 -11.27
N GLN A 488 -32.38 0.73 -9.97
CA GLN A 488 -33.66 0.42 -9.34
C GLN A 488 -34.77 1.15 -10.10
N PRO A 489 -35.91 0.50 -10.39
CA PRO A 489 -37.03 1.19 -11.03
C PRO A 489 -37.49 2.32 -10.11
N ALA A 490 -37.53 3.53 -10.65
CA ALA A 490 -38.06 4.68 -9.96
C ALA A 490 -39.46 4.34 -9.43
N SER A 491 -39.63 4.37 -8.11
CA SER A 491 -40.92 4.20 -7.45
C SER A 491 -41.95 5.09 -8.13
N ALA A 492 -43.02 4.48 -8.65
CA ALA A 492 -44.14 5.17 -9.24
C ALA A 492 -44.62 6.28 -8.27
N ARG A 493 -44.37 7.54 -8.63
CA ARG A 493 -45.03 8.69 -8.02
C ARG A 493 -46.53 8.48 -8.24
N ARG A 494 -47.24 8.11 -7.18
CA ARG A 494 -48.70 8.23 -7.11
C ARG A 494 -49.07 9.66 -7.51
N ARG A 495 -49.67 9.81 -8.69
CA ARG A 495 -50.35 11.04 -9.08
C ARG A 495 -51.46 11.27 -8.06
N ARG A 496 -51.34 12.34 -7.29
CA ARG A 496 -52.49 12.93 -6.59
C ARG A 496 -53.36 13.58 -7.66
N THR A 497 -54.57 13.08 -7.80
CA THR A 497 -55.66 13.74 -8.54
C THR A 497 -56.02 15.02 -7.78
N PRO A 498 -56.13 16.20 -8.43
CA PRO A 498 -56.76 17.35 -7.83
C PRO A 498 -58.29 17.18 -7.92
N ALA A 499 -58.98 17.53 -6.83
CA ALA A 499 -60.42 17.80 -6.82
C ALA A 499 -60.69 19.19 -7.42
#